data_AF-A0A6S6S341-F1
#
_entry.id   AF-A0A6S6S341-F1
#
_cell.length_a   1.000
_cell.length_b   1.000
_cell.length_c   1.000
_cell.angle_alpha   90.00
_cell.angle_beta   90.00
_cell.angle_gamma   90.00
#
_symmetry.space_group_name_H-M   'P 1'
#
loop_
_entity.id
_entity.type
_entity.pdbx_description
1 polymer ?
#
loop_
_entity_poly.entity_id
_entity_poly.type
_entity_poly.pdbx_seq_one_letter_code
_entity_poly.pdbx_strand_id
1 'polypeptide(L)'
;MKTTNLLLILITTLLLAGCGDDRVDLDIDNDGLSNVQEIILGLDPENPDTDNDGVPDDIEIGNPDNPTDTDSDGTIDALDEDDDNDGISTKDELPIENDTDGDGIVDYLDFALQVQITSIPPSIYNTNTFNISGTGSPEQNITLVIDSVTYTTTTDTNGSWNINLTTPLSDGNHTVTATITDITGPTNTETVTTTVLIDTTPPVAPATPDLLDASDTGTSNTDNITNDNTGDFNLSCSPNGDTITLYLNGSADSNSTCTAGVATFTNIPLVEGDNNITATQTDIAGNESPQSPVLVVSLDTTDPIAPTTTTINDGGDNILNATEIAGVVTATVVLPAGLVAGDILNFDSNNDGTYDINRTLSAADITANEVNLTISSIPTDGTLTVVSAITDIAGNTGPTSNDSSTTDSTPPVAPATPDLLDVNDTGSLNTDNITNHSAGDFNLSCSPNGDTVTLYLNTLADSNSTCTAGVATFTAIPLVEGDNNITATQTDIAGNQSPQSPVLVVSLDTTDPIATTS
;
A
#
# COMPACT_ATOMS: atom_id res chain seq x y z
N MET A 1 4.12 50.41 -2.31
CA MET A 1 4.36 51.74 -2.92
C MET A 1 3.99 51.64 -4.40
N LYS A 2 3.10 52.55 -4.86
CA LYS A 2 2.70 52.91 -6.25
C LYS A 2 2.07 51.81 -7.13
N THR A 3 0.73 51.78 -7.31
CA THR A 3 -0.11 52.40 -8.39
C THR A 3 0.32 51.95 -9.81
N THR A 4 -0.56 51.38 -10.65
CA THR A 4 -1.55 52.12 -11.49
C THR A 4 -2.59 51.17 -12.14
N ASN A 5 -3.80 51.69 -12.39
CA ASN A 5 -4.94 51.12 -13.11
C ASN A 5 -4.63 50.31 -14.38
N LEU A 6 -5.33 49.18 -14.56
CA LEU A 6 -5.66 48.63 -15.88
C LEU A 6 -7.03 47.93 -15.81
N LEU A 7 -8.09 48.71 -15.98
CA LEU A 7 -9.43 48.23 -16.31
C LEU A 7 -9.64 48.55 -17.79
N LEU A 8 -9.20 47.64 -18.67
CA LEU A 8 -9.63 47.61 -20.06
C LEU A 8 -9.33 46.21 -20.63
N ILE A 9 -10.36 45.62 -21.25
CA ILE A 9 -10.31 44.46 -22.14
C ILE A 9 -10.05 43.10 -21.48
N LEU A 10 -11.11 42.50 -20.96
CA LEU A 10 -11.24 41.04 -20.93
C LEU A 10 -12.71 40.66 -21.18
N ILE A 11 -13.15 40.83 -22.43
CA ILE A 11 -14.35 40.15 -22.93
C ILE A 11 -13.97 39.55 -24.29
N THR A 12 -13.57 38.30 -24.27
CA THR A 12 -13.90 37.33 -25.33
C THR A 12 -13.52 35.94 -24.84
N THR A 13 -14.45 35.00 -25.02
CA THR A 13 -14.37 33.54 -24.81
C THR A 13 -14.48 33.00 -23.38
N LEU A 14 -15.72 32.98 -22.87
CA LEU A 14 -16.19 31.84 -22.08
C LEU A 14 -17.69 31.60 -22.36
N LEU A 15 -18.08 30.33 -22.41
CA LEU A 15 -19.43 29.74 -22.56
C LEU A 15 -19.88 29.34 -23.98
N LEU A 16 -19.45 28.14 -24.41
CA LEU A 16 -20.33 27.17 -25.04
C LEU A 16 -20.45 25.94 -24.12
N ALA A 17 -21.47 25.94 -23.25
CA ALA A 17 -22.08 24.74 -22.68
C ALA A 17 -23.41 25.14 -22.03
N GLY A 18 -24.47 24.43 -22.39
CA GLY A 18 -25.85 24.87 -22.28
C GLY A 18 -26.37 25.19 -20.88
N CYS A 19 -27.19 26.24 -20.82
CA CYS A 19 -28.35 26.41 -19.96
C CYS A 19 -29.10 27.62 -20.51
N GLY A 20 -30.40 27.48 -20.83
CA GLY A 20 -31.20 28.53 -21.44
C GLY A 20 -31.43 29.72 -20.50
N ASP A 21 -31.57 30.91 -21.08
CA ASP A 21 -32.30 32.02 -20.46
C ASP A 21 -32.81 32.98 -21.55
N ASP A 22 -34.13 33.11 -21.62
CA ASP A 22 -34.88 34.07 -22.42
C ASP A 22 -34.58 35.50 -21.93
N ARG A 23 -33.70 36.23 -22.60
CA ARG A 23 -33.74 37.69 -22.58
C ARG A 23 -34.16 38.18 -23.95
N VAL A 24 -35.48 38.20 -24.12
CA VAL A 24 -36.17 38.99 -25.12
C VAL A 24 -35.65 40.42 -24.96
N ASP A 25 -34.98 40.92 -25.99
CA ASP A 25 -34.75 42.35 -26.16
C ASP A 25 -36.15 42.96 -26.28
N LEU A 26 -36.64 43.55 -25.19
CA LEU A 26 -37.99 44.10 -25.15
C LEU A 26 -38.00 45.38 -25.96
N ASP A 27 -38.99 45.51 -26.82
CA ASP A 27 -39.45 46.71 -27.50
C ASP A 27 -40.77 47.06 -26.80
N ILE A 28 -40.77 48.07 -25.92
CA ILE A 28 -41.85 48.30 -24.95
C ILE A 28 -42.94 49.24 -25.48
N ASP A 29 -42.62 50.15 -26.39
CA ASP A 29 -43.58 51.00 -27.10
C ASP A 29 -43.98 50.44 -28.48
N ASN A 30 -43.28 49.40 -28.91
CA ASN A 30 -43.62 48.50 -29.98
C ASN A 30 -43.47 49.15 -31.37
N ASP A 31 -42.51 50.08 -31.50
CA ASP A 31 -42.21 50.85 -32.72
C ASP A 31 -41.27 50.11 -33.69
N GLY A 32 -40.56 49.09 -33.22
CA GLY A 32 -39.62 48.30 -34.04
C GLY A 32 -38.16 48.41 -33.63
N LEU A 33 -37.81 49.31 -32.70
CA LEU A 33 -36.51 49.38 -32.03
C LEU A 33 -36.56 48.67 -30.68
N SER A 34 -35.46 48.01 -30.30
CA SER A 34 -35.34 47.50 -28.93
C SER A 34 -34.96 48.62 -27.96
N ASN A 35 -35.36 48.48 -26.70
CA ASN A 35 -35.00 49.43 -25.65
C ASN A 35 -33.47 49.68 -25.55
N VAL A 36 -32.64 48.70 -25.92
CA VAL A 36 -31.18 48.86 -25.94
C VAL A 36 -30.72 49.72 -27.12
N GLN A 37 -31.34 49.58 -28.29
CA GLN A 37 -31.03 50.41 -29.47
C GLN A 37 -31.42 51.88 -29.22
N GLU A 38 -32.59 52.13 -28.64
CA GLU A 38 -33.07 53.47 -28.35
C GLU A 38 -32.17 54.21 -27.36
N ILE A 39 -31.71 53.53 -26.28
CA ILE A 39 -30.76 54.10 -25.33
C ILE A 39 -29.41 54.46 -25.98
N ILE A 40 -28.95 53.67 -26.96
CA ILE A 40 -27.69 53.94 -27.67
C ILE A 40 -27.84 55.15 -28.61
N LEU A 41 -29.01 55.33 -29.20
CA LEU A 41 -29.34 56.41 -30.14
C LEU A 41 -29.78 57.71 -29.45
N GLY A 42 -30.12 57.66 -28.15
CA GLY A 42 -30.54 58.82 -27.37
C GLY A 42 -32.05 59.11 -27.40
N LEU A 43 -32.85 58.11 -27.79
CA LEU A 43 -34.32 58.12 -27.90
C LEU A 43 -34.98 57.72 -26.56
N ASP A 44 -36.29 57.96 -26.41
CA ASP A 44 -37.08 57.60 -25.22
C ASP A 44 -37.73 56.21 -25.37
N PRO A 45 -37.24 55.16 -24.67
CA PRO A 45 -37.68 53.80 -24.88
C PRO A 45 -39.15 53.51 -24.60
N GLU A 46 -39.92 54.46 -24.07
CA GLU A 46 -41.35 54.26 -23.77
C GLU A 46 -42.28 55.06 -24.69
N ASN A 47 -41.73 55.72 -25.73
CA ASN A 47 -42.48 56.60 -26.62
C ASN A 47 -42.07 56.39 -28.09
N PRO A 48 -42.97 55.88 -28.96
CA PRO A 48 -42.61 55.41 -30.30
C PRO A 48 -42.34 56.55 -31.31
N ASP A 49 -42.27 57.79 -30.83
CA ASP A 49 -42.08 59.06 -31.53
C ASP A 49 -41.56 60.06 -30.47
N THR A 50 -40.26 60.01 -30.21
CA THR A 50 -39.59 60.68 -29.08
C THR A 50 -39.78 62.20 -29.13
N ASP A 51 -39.86 62.79 -30.31
CA ASP A 51 -39.97 64.25 -30.50
C ASP A 51 -41.42 64.74 -30.76
N ASN A 52 -42.35 63.80 -30.94
CA ASN A 52 -43.80 64.00 -31.10
C ASN A 52 -44.20 64.75 -32.36
N ASP A 53 -43.47 64.58 -33.46
CA ASP A 53 -43.76 65.23 -34.74
C ASP A 53 -44.71 64.44 -35.66
N GLY A 54 -44.94 63.16 -35.34
CA GLY A 54 -45.84 62.25 -36.06
C GLY A 54 -45.15 61.18 -36.91
N VAL A 55 -43.82 61.09 -36.92
CA VAL A 55 -43.03 60.00 -37.52
C VAL A 55 -42.42 59.12 -36.43
N PRO A 56 -42.50 57.77 -36.54
CA PRO A 56 -41.93 56.89 -35.52
C PRO A 56 -40.39 56.81 -35.54
N ASP A 57 -39.80 56.59 -34.36
CA ASP A 57 -38.35 56.59 -34.15
C ASP A 57 -37.60 55.52 -34.96
N ASP A 58 -38.22 54.36 -35.23
CA ASP A 58 -37.68 53.29 -36.06
C ASP A 58 -37.42 53.70 -37.52
N ILE A 59 -38.07 54.77 -37.98
CA ILE A 59 -37.86 55.35 -39.30
C ILE A 59 -36.73 56.41 -39.26
N GLU A 60 -36.53 57.10 -38.15
CA GLU A 60 -35.61 58.23 -38.03
C GLU A 60 -34.20 57.88 -37.55
N ILE A 61 -33.82 56.59 -37.62
CA ILE A 61 -32.56 56.04 -37.11
C ILE A 61 -31.36 56.89 -37.58
N GLY A 62 -30.86 57.74 -36.68
CA GLY A 62 -29.63 58.51 -36.86
C GLY A 62 -29.75 60.04 -36.88
N ASN A 63 -30.95 60.65 -36.92
CA ASN A 63 -31.09 62.11 -36.70
C ASN A 63 -32.55 62.59 -36.37
N PRO A 64 -33.03 62.36 -35.13
CA PRO A 64 -34.43 62.54 -34.71
C PRO A 64 -34.81 63.96 -34.23
N ASP A 65 -34.16 65.03 -34.72
CA ASP A 65 -34.41 66.42 -34.28
C ASP A 65 -34.60 67.43 -35.44
N ASN A 66 -34.46 67.00 -36.71
CA ASN A 66 -34.58 67.90 -37.87
C ASN A 66 -34.69 67.11 -39.20
N PRO A 67 -35.89 66.97 -39.80
CA PRO A 67 -36.04 66.26 -41.07
C PRO A 67 -35.36 67.02 -42.22
N THR A 68 -34.64 66.30 -43.07
CA THR A 68 -34.04 66.87 -44.29
C THR A 68 -35.12 67.17 -45.33
N ASP A 69 -34.98 68.32 -45.98
CA ASP A 69 -35.74 68.80 -47.13
C ASP A 69 -34.65 69.22 -48.15
N THR A 70 -34.18 68.22 -48.89
CA THR A 70 -32.94 68.24 -49.66
C THR A 70 -33.05 69.20 -50.85
N ASP A 71 -34.23 69.35 -51.44
CA ASP A 71 -34.49 70.26 -52.56
C ASP A 71 -35.12 71.62 -52.15
N SER A 72 -35.51 71.76 -50.87
CA SER A 72 -36.12 72.95 -50.27
C SER A 72 -37.49 73.34 -50.85
N ASP A 73 -38.27 72.38 -51.34
CA ASP A 73 -39.62 72.62 -51.88
C ASP A 73 -40.70 72.78 -50.79
N GLY A 74 -40.37 72.44 -49.54
CA GLY A 74 -41.25 72.53 -48.38
C GLY A 74 -41.96 71.23 -48.02
N THR A 75 -41.62 70.12 -48.69
CA THR A 75 -41.93 68.74 -48.34
C THR A 75 -40.65 68.10 -47.78
N ILE A 76 -40.75 67.37 -46.67
CA ILE A 76 -39.57 66.69 -46.11
C ILE A 76 -39.30 65.41 -46.92
N ASP A 77 -38.04 65.01 -47.07
CA ASP A 77 -37.60 63.92 -47.96
C ASP A 77 -38.42 62.63 -47.75
N ALA A 78 -38.75 62.30 -46.49
CA ALA A 78 -39.52 61.10 -46.13
C ALA A 78 -40.99 61.11 -46.64
N LEU A 79 -41.51 62.27 -47.03
CA LEU A 79 -42.86 62.48 -47.57
C LEU A 79 -42.84 63.00 -49.01
N ASP A 80 -41.65 63.22 -49.57
CA ASP A 80 -41.47 63.59 -50.96
C ASP A 80 -41.45 62.34 -51.84
N GLU A 81 -42.06 62.42 -53.03
CA GLU A 81 -41.97 61.34 -54.01
C GLU A 81 -40.70 61.44 -54.86
N ASP A 82 -39.98 62.58 -54.87
CA ASP A 82 -38.75 62.90 -55.62
C ASP A 82 -37.94 63.99 -54.87
N ASP A 83 -37.26 63.56 -53.79
CA ASP A 83 -36.57 64.35 -52.76
C ASP A 83 -35.34 65.14 -53.23
N ASP A 84 -34.84 64.90 -54.44
CA ASP A 84 -33.79 65.71 -55.07
C ASP A 84 -34.20 66.40 -56.39
N ASN A 85 -35.46 66.20 -56.80
CA ASN A 85 -36.11 66.80 -57.97
C ASN A 85 -35.42 66.48 -59.31
N ASP A 86 -34.81 65.30 -59.42
CA ASP A 86 -34.13 64.84 -60.62
C ASP A 86 -35.07 64.18 -61.65
N GLY A 87 -36.32 63.92 -61.24
CA GLY A 87 -37.38 63.32 -62.05
C GLY A 87 -37.50 61.80 -61.91
N ILE A 88 -36.80 61.18 -60.97
CA ILE A 88 -36.94 59.78 -60.53
C ILE A 88 -37.61 59.78 -59.15
N SER A 89 -38.44 58.77 -58.88
CA SER A 89 -39.09 58.70 -57.57
C SER A 89 -38.12 58.20 -56.50
N THR A 90 -38.13 58.78 -55.31
CA THR A 90 -37.34 58.38 -54.12
C THR A 90 -37.37 56.88 -53.86
N LYS A 91 -38.52 56.23 -54.07
CA LYS A 91 -38.65 54.78 -53.84
C LYS A 91 -37.94 53.94 -54.92
N ASP A 92 -37.77 54.52 -56.10
CA ASP A 92 -37.15 53.93 -57.28
C ASP A 92 -35.66 54.33 -57.38
N GLU A 93 -35.16 55.16 -56.44
CA GLU A 93 -33.75 55.47 -56.26
C GLU A 93 -33.03 54.36 -55.49
N LEU A 94 -31.85 53.98 -55.98
CA LEU A 94 -30.95 53.07 -55.26
C LEU A 94 -29.99 53.92 -54.41
N PRO A 95 -29.72 53.54 -53.15
CA PRO A 95 -28.86 54.32 -52.26
C PRO A 95 -27.46 54.49 -52.89
N ILE A 96 -26.93 55.70 -52.77
CA ILE A 96 -25.71 56.20 -53.43
C ILE A 96 -24.55 55.18 -53.33
N GLU A 97 -24.21 54.59 -54.48
CA GLU A 97 -23.11 53.64 -54.67
C GLU A 97 -21.76 54.37 -54.65
N ASN A 98 -21.21 54.60 -53.46
CA ASN A 98 -19.84 55.07 -53.34
C ASN A 98 -18.89 53.86 -53.46
N ASP A 99 -18.26 53.76 -54.62
CA ASP A 99 -17.23 52.77 -55.00
C ASP A 99 -15.94 53.55 -55.25
N THR A 100 -15.15 53.74 -54.18
CA THR A 100 -14.00 54.64 -54.19
C THR A 100 -12.87 54.15 -55.09
N ASP A 101 -12.76 52.84 -55.32
CA ASP A 101 -11.69 52.23 -56.12
C ASP A 101 -12.13 51.66 -57.48
N GLY A 102 -13.44 51.63 -57.74
CA GLY A 102 -14.05 51.34 -59.04
C GLY A 102 -14.15 49.85 -59.37
N ASP A 103 -14.17 48.98 -58.36
CA ASP A 103 -14.17 47.52 -58.52
C ASP A 103 -15.58 46.89 -58.58
N GLY A 104 -16.62 47.70 -58.36
CA GLY A 104 -18.02 47.28 -58.37
C GLY A 104 -18.53 46.74 -57.02
N ILE A 105 -17.77 46.90 -55.94
CA ILE A 105 -18.20 46.66 -54.56
C ILE A 105 -18.26 48.00 -53.81
N VAL A 106 -19.38 48.27 -53.16
CA VAL A 106 -19.59 49.51 -52.39
C VAL A 106 -18.68 49.56 -51.15
N ASP A 107 -18.15 50.75 -50.81
CA ASP A 107 -17.09 50.98 -49.80
C ASP A 107 -17.35 50.33 -48.42
N TYR A 108 -18.61 50.20 -47.98
CA TYR A 108 -18.94 49.56 -46.69
C TYR A 108 -18.84 48.02 -46.74
N LEU A 109 -18.90 47.43 -47.94
CA LEU A 109 -18.65 46.00 -48.19
C LEU A 109 -17.16 45.70 -48.44
N ASP A 110 -16.36 46.69 -48.86
CA ASP A 110 -14.90 46.58 -48.94
C ASP A 110 -14.27 46.36 -47.55
N PHE A 111 -14.93 46.86 -46.50
CA PHE A 111 -14.51 46.66 -45.12
C PHE A 111 -14.57 45.19 -44.61
N ALA A 112 -14.94 44.22 -45.45
CA ALA A 112 -15.10 42.80 -45.06
C ALA A 112 -14.15 41.79 -45.75
N LEU A 113 -13.18 42.20 -46.57
CA LEU A 113 -12.15 41.30 -47.15
C LEU A 113 -10.82 41.31 -46.39
N GLN A 114 -10.88 41.25 -45.05
CA GLN A 114 -9.70 40.96 -44.25
C GLN A 114 -9.43 39.45 -44.34
N VAL A 115 -8.36 39.05 -45.03
CA VAL A 115 -7.83 37.68 -44.91
C VAL A 115 -7.43 37.44 -43.46
N GLN A 116 -7.77 36.28 -42.90
CA GLN A 116 -7.52 35.97 -41.49
C GLN A 116 -6.80 34.63 -41.29
N ILE A 117 -5.96 34.50 -40.26
CA ILE A 117 -5.40 33.24 -39.75
C ILE A 117 -6.05 32.93 -38.40
N THR A 118 -6.80 31.83 -38.32
CA THR A 118 -7.60 31.52 -37.12
C THR A 118 -6.80 30.79 -36.04
N SER A 119 -5.80 29.96 -36.41
CA SER A 119 -4.99 29.25 -35.42
C SER A 119 -3.67 28.70 -35.96
N ILE A 120 -2.63 28.75 -35.11
CA ILE A 120 -1.45 27.87 -35.16
C ILE A 120 -1.16 27.45 -33.71
N PRO A 121 -1.40 26.20 -33.32
CA PRO A 121 -1.24 25.80 -31.93
C PRO A 121 0.24 25.83 -31.52
N PRO A 122 0.59 26.43 -30.35
CA PRO A 122 1.91 26.22 -29.78
C PRO A 122 2.11 24.73 -29.53
N SER A 123 3.27 24.21 -29.93
CA SER A 123 3.54 22.77 -29.95
C SER A 123 4.97 22.49 -29.51
N ILE A 124 5.16 21.41 -28.76
CA ILE A 124 6.46 20.85 -28.39
C ILE A 124 6.65 19.57 -29.20
N TYR A 125 7.80 19.41 -29.84
CA TYR A 125 8.08 18.25 -30.69
C TYR A 125 9.34 17.51 -30.24
N ASN A 126 9.25 16.18 -30.18
CA ASN A 126 10.39 15.26 -30.07
C ASN A 126 11.05 14.91 -31.41
N THR A 127 10.75 15.65 -32.47
CA THR A 127 11.31 15.45 -33.80
C THR A 127 11.71 16.77 -34.42
N ASN A 128 12.71 16.75 -35.31
CA ASN A 128 13.20 17.94 -35.99
C ASN A 128 12.56 18.17 -37.37
N THR A 129 11.70 17.26 -37.84
CA THR A 129 10.90 17.41 -39.06
C THR A 129 9.44 17.08 -38.74
N PHE A 130 8.57 18.05 -38.93
CA PHE A 130 7.15 17.95 -38.60
C PHE A 130 6.32 18.79 -39.56
N ASN A 131 5.01 18.60 -39.49
CA ASN A 131 4.06 19.37 -40.27
C ASN A 131 3.52 20.53 -39.44
N ILE A 132 3.51 21.72 -40.01
CA ILE A 132 2.79 22.87 -39.46
C ILE A 132 1.50 23.02 -40.24
N SER A 133 0.38 22.95 -39.52
CA SER A 133 -0.95 23.20 -40.05
C SER A 133 -1.58 24.42 -39.41
N GLY A 134 -2.48 25.05 -40.13
CA GLY A 134 -3.34 26.10 -39.60
C GLY A 134 -4.58 26.27 -40.44
N THR A 135 -5.37 27.26 -40.07
CA THR A 135 -6.58 27.66 -40.80
C THR A 135 -6.53 29.14 -41.12
N GLY A 136 -7.18 29.53 -42.21
CA GLY A 136 -7.39 30.92 -42.59
C GLY A 136 -8.46 31.05 -43.65
N SER A 137 -8.57 32.23 -44.25
CA SER A 137 -9.52 32.46 -45.36
C SER A 137 -9.27 31.44 -46.50
N PRO A 138 -10.32 30.83 -47.10
CA PRO A 138 -10.17 29.84 -48.18
C PRO A 138 -9.45 30.36 -49.42
N GLU A 139 -8.72 29.47 -50.08
CA GLU A 139 -8.07 29.70 -51.39
C GLU A 139 -7.07 30.87 -51.46
N GLN A 140 -6.41 31.20 -50.35
CA GLN A 140 -5.44 32.29 -50.21
C GLN A 140 -3.99 31.80 -50.15
N ASN A 141 -3.03 32.70 -50.38
CA ASN A 141 -1.60 32.38 -50.26
C ASN A 141 -1.15 32.40 -48.80
N ILE A 142 -0.40 31.38 -48.38
CA ILE A 142 0.25 31.30 -47.07
C ILE A 142 1.77 31.34 -47.25
N THR A 143 2.42 32.30 -46.58
CA THR A 143 3.87 32.34 -46.43
C THR A 143 4.21 32.07 -44.97
N LEU A 144 4.97 31.00 -44.72
CA LEU A 144 5.44 30.61 -43.39
C LEU A 144 6.94 30.88 -43.28
N VAL A 145 7.36 31.62 -42.27
CA VAL A 145 8.77 31.90 -41.97
C VAL A 145 9.12 31.33 -40.60
N ILE A 146 10.18 30.52 -40.57
CA ILE A 146 10.77 29.95 -39.35
C ILE A 146 12.30 30.05 -39.46
N ASP A 147 12.96 30.67 -38.48
CA ASP A 147 14.41 30.90 -38.48
C ASP A 147 15.00 31.48 -39.79
N SER A 148 14.27 32.42 -40.41
CA SER A 148 14.61 33.02 -41.71
C SER A 148 14.52 32.07 -42.93
N VAL A 149 14.02 30.85 -42.75
CA VAL A 149 13.65 29.95 -43.85
C VAL A 149 12.18 30.17 -44.20
N THR A 150 11.90 30.33 -45.48
CA THR A 150 10.55 30.59 -46.00
C THR A 150 9.97 29.36 -46.68
N TYR A 151 8.72 29.05 -46.34
CA TYR A 151 7.88 28.03 -46.96
C TYR A 151 6.60 28.68 -47.46
N THR A 152 6.01 28.13 -48.52
CA THR A 152 4.77 28.67 -49.11
C THR A 152 3.79 27.55 -49.40
N THR A 153 2.51 27.81 -49.18
CA THR A 153 1.39 26.94 -49.58
C THR A 153 0.15 27.80 -49.86
N THR A 154 -0.98 27.18 -50.13
CA THR A 154 -2.29 27.84 -50.18
C THR A 154 -3.25 27.22 -49.17
N THR A 155 -4.26 27.97 -48.74
CA THR A 155 -5.43 27.38 -48.07
C THR A 155 -6.28 26.62 -49.08
N ASP A 156 -6.90 25.53 -48.64
CA ASP A 156 -7.90 24.80 -49.43
C ASP A 156 -9.26 25.52 -49.42
N THR A 157 -10.27 24.93 -50.08
CA THR A 157 -11.63 25.48 -50.16
C THR A 157 -12.33 25.61 -48.80
N ASN A 158 -11.81 24.95 -47.77
CA ASN A 158 -12.32 25.01 -46.40
C ASN A 158 -11.42 25.89 -45.50
N GLY A 159 -10.42 26.58 -46.06
CA GLY A 159 -9.52 27.42 -45.30
C GLY A 159 -8.38 26.68 -44.58
N SER A 160 -8.21 25.38 -44.78
CA SER A 160 -7.14 24.61 -44.12
C SER A 160 -5.85 24.64 -44.93
N TRP A 161 -4.70 24.71 -44.24
CA TRP A 161 -3.39 24.64 -44.88
C TRP A 161 -2.42 23.78 -44.08
N ASN A 162 -1.43 23.21 -44.79
CA ASN A 162 -0.40 22.37 -44.20
C ASN A 162 0.94 22.55 -44.94
N ILE A 163 2.03 22.65 -44.18
CA ILE A 163 3.40 22.74 -44.69
C ILE A 163 4.24 21.65 -44.00
N ASN A 164 4.90 20.81 -44.80
CA ASN A 164 5.90 19.87 -44.31
C ASN A 164 7.27 20.57 -44.28
N LEU A 165 7.88 20.62 -43.10
CA LEU A 165 9.21 21.20 -42.92
C LEU A 165 10.28 20.24 -43.45
N THR A 166 10.98 20.66 -44.51
CA THR A 166 12.03 19.88 -45.16
C THR A 166 13.44 20.16 -44.60
N THR A 167 13.61 21.28 -43.87
CA THR A 167 14.86 21.61 -43.19
C THR A 167 14.71 21.28 -41.71
N PRO A 168 15.57 20.40 -41.16
CA PRO A 168 15.49 20.04 -39.75
C PRO A 168 15.84 21.24 -38.87
N LEU A 169 15.06 21.43 -37.81
CA LEU A 169 15.32 22.44 -36.78
C LEU A 169 16.25 21.88 -35.69
N SER A 170 17.07 22.75 -35.09
CA SER A 170 17.83 22.40 -33.89
C SER A 170 16.94 22.38 -32.65
N ASP A 171 17.40 21.81 -31.53
CA ASP A 171 16.67 21.97 -30.27
C ASP A 171 16.62 23.45 -29.85
N GLY A 172 15.47 23.88 -29.31
CA GLY A 172 15.20 25.23 -28.84
C GLY A 172 13.87 25.82 -29.28
N ASN A 173 13.63 27.06 -28.86
CA ASN A 173 12.45 27.83 -29.29
C ASN A 173 12.67 28.40 -30.68
N HIS A 174 11.70 28.17 -31.58
CA HIS A 174 11.64 28.76 -32.90
C HIS A 174 10.40 29.61 -33.04
N THR A 175 10.58 30.84 -33.52
CA THR A 175 9.46 31.73 -33.84
C THR A 175 8.93 31.37 -35.23
N VAL A 176 7.64 31.04 -35.27
CA VAL A 176 6.91 30.74 -36.50
C VAL A 176 6.03 31.93 -36.82
N THR A 177 6.25 32.52 -37.99
CA THR A 177 5.45 33.63 -38.51
C THR A 177 4.71 33.14 -39.74
N ALA A 178 3.39 33.14 -39.71
CA ALA A 178 2.58 32.86 -40.90
C ALA A 178 1.93 34.15 -41.36
N THR A 179 2.04 34.44 -42.65
CA THR A 179 1.39 35.56 -43.32
C THR A 179 0.44 35.01 -44.37
N ILE A 180 -0.84 35.35 -44.25
CA ILE A 180 -1.84 35.09 -45.29
C ILE A 180 -1.93 36.32 -46.18
N THR A 181 -2.02 36.12 -47.49
CA THR A 181 -2.12 37.20 -48.47
C THR A 181 -3.21 36.88 -49.48
N ASP A 182 -4.04 37.87 -49.76
CA ASP A 182 -5.10 37.74 -50.76
C ASP A 182 -4.52 37.39 -52.14
N ILE A 183 -5.12 36.41 -52.83
CA ILE A 183 -4.72 35.98 -54.18
C ILE A 183 -5.33 36.83 -55.30
N THR A 184 -6.41 37.59 -55.03
CA THR A 184 -7.24 38.24 -56.07
C THR A 184 -7.71 39.67 -55.78
N GLY A 185 -7.41 40.29 -54.64
CA GLY A 185 -7.83 41.67 -54.30
C GLY A 185 -6.69 42.69 -54.14
N PRO A 186 -6.97 43.90 -53.59
CA PRO A 186 -5.95 44.74 -52.96
C PRO A 186 -5.12 43.87 -52.00
N THR A 187 -3.81 44.10 -51.89
CA THR A 187 -2.92 43.25 -51.05
C THR A 187 -3.23 43.41 -49.57
N ASN A 188 -4.28 42.76 -49.10
CA ASN A 188 -4.61 42.60 -47.70
C ASN A 188 -3.76 41.44 -47.16
N THR A 189 -3.11 41.68 -46.03
CA THR A 189 -2.26 40.69 -45.36
C THR A 189 -2.60 40.65 -43.88
N GLU A 190 -2.70 39.45 -43.33
CA GLU A 190 -2.65 39.26 -41.88
C GLU A 190 -1.44 38.40 -41.52
N THR A 191 -0.83 38.68 -40.37
CA THR A 191 0.30 37.92 -39.84
C THR A 191 0.00 37.44 -38.43
N VAL A 192 0.17 36.14 -38.19
CA VAL A 192 0.18 35.56 -36.84
C VAL A 192 1.57 35.06 -36.51
N THR A 193 1.96 35.20 -35.24
CA THR A 193 3.21 34.65 -34.71
C THR A 193 2.92 33.67 -33.59
N THR A 194 3.62 32.55 -33.59
CA THR A 194 3.61 31.56 -32.52
C THR A 194 5.02 31.04 -32.26
N THR A 195 5.19 30.26 -31.21
CA THR A 195 6.45 29.60 -30.87
C THR A 195 6.28 28.10 -30.92
N VAL A 196 7.23 27.41 -31.56
CA VAL A 196 7.39 25.96 -31.46
C VAL A 196 8.67 25.66 -30.69
N LEU A 197 8.63 24.67 -29.80
CA LEU A 197 9.80 24.19 -29.08
C LEU A 197 10.19 22.83 -29.67
N ILE A 198 11.44 22.72 -30.10
CA ILE A 198 12.02 21.45 -30.52
C ILE A 198 12.90 20.95 -29.38
N ASP A 199 12.64 19.73 -28.96
CA ASP A 199 13.44 19.05 -27.95
C ASP A 199 13.55 17.60 -28.38
N THR A 200 14.67 17.24 -28.98
CA THR A 200 14.94 15.87 -29.45
C THR A 200 15.86 15.09 -28.51
N THR A 201 16.10 15.62 -27.31
CA THR A 201 17.07 15.08 -26.36
C THR A 201 16.37 14.29 -25.27
N PRO A 202 16.51 12.95 -25.23
CA PRO A 202 15.99 12.15 -24.14
C PRO A 202 16.53 12.55 -22.76
N PRO A 203 15.73 12.42 -21.70
CA PRO A 203 16.25 12.50 -20.35
C PRO A 203 17.26 11.37 -20.09
N VAL A 204 18.04 11.51 -19.02
CA VAL A 204 18.91 10.42 -18.54
C VAL A 204 18.07 9.28 -17.96
N ALA A 205 18.64 8.07 -17.91
CA ALA A 205 17.99 6.97 -17.23
C ALA A 205 17.72 7.35 -15.75
N PRO A 206 16.54 7.04 -15.19
CA PRO A 206 16.27 7.31 -13.79
C PRO A 206 17.12 6.42 -12.87
N ALA A 207 17.11 6.71 -11.57
CA ALA A 207 17.79 5.89 -10.57
C ALA A 207 17.24 4.45 -10.52
N THR A 208 17.87 3.54 -9.77
CA THR A 208 17.26 2.24 -9.49
C THR A 208 15.98 2.43 -8.66
N PRO A 209 14.87 1.75 -8.98
CA PRO A 209 13.72 1.65 -8.07
C PRO A 209 14.13 1.10 -6.70
N ASP A 210 13.39 1.47 -5.66
CA ASP A 210 13.62 1.08 -4.27
C ASP A 210 12.32 0.53 -3.67
N LEU A 211 12.34 -0.69 -3.15
CA LEU A 211 11.20 -1.29 -2.43
C LEU A 211 11.10 -0.62 -1.06
N LEU A 212 9.91 -0.18 -0.67
CA LEU A 212 9.73 0.47 0.63
C LEU A 212 9.81 -0.54 1.77
N ASP A 213 10.37 -0.12 2.92
CA ASP A 213 10.46 -0.92 4.15
C ASP A 213 9.14 -1.58 4.57
N ALA A 214 8.00 -0.94 4.29
CA ALA A 214 6.68 -1.47 4.64
C ALA A 214 6.20 -2.60 3.71
N SER A 215 6.76 -2.69 2.50
CA SER A 215 6.51 -3.75 1.52
C SER A 215 7.58 -4.83 1.53
N ASP A 216 8.73 -4.60 2.17
CA ASP A 216 9.76 -5.61 2.44
C ASP A 216 9.44 -6.33 3.75
N THR A 217 8.41 -7.17 3.74
CA THR A 217 7.76 -7.74 4.94
C THR A 217 8.49 -8.92 5.57
N GLY A 218 9.65 -9.29 5.03
CA GLY A 218 10.46 -10.38 5.53
C GLY A 218 11.10 -10.11 6.89
N THR A 219 12.02 -10.99 7.25
CA THR A 219 12.79 -10.87 8.50
C THR A 219 13.74 -9.66 8.50
N SER A 220 14.06 -9.13 7.32
CA SER A 220 14.72 -7.85 7.09
C SER A 220 13.81 -6.96 6.24
N ASN A 221 13.96 -5.65 6.39
CA ASN A 221 13.26 -4.64 5.60
C ASN A 221 14.20 -3.92 4.60
N THR A 222 15.31 -4.57 4.23
CA THR A 222 16.34 -4.01 3.35
C THR A 222 16.95 -5.01 2.37
N ASP A 223 16.51 -6.27 2.39
CA ASP A 223 17.05 -7.33 1.53
C ASP A 223 16.18 -7.61 0.31
N ASN A 224 15.01 -6.96 0.20
CA ASN A 224 14.04 -7.10 -0.89
C ASN A 224 13.48 -8.53 -0.99
N ILE A 225 13.28 -9.17 0.17
CA ILE A 225 12.66 -10.49 0.29
C ILE A 225 11.37 -10.33 1.09
N THR A 226 10.25 -10.56 0.41
CA THR A 226 8.92 -10.27 0.94
C THR A 226 7.99 -11.47 0.79
N ASN A 227 6.98 -11.55 1.65
CA ASN A 227 5.82 -12.42 1.49
C ASN A 227 4.53 -11.65 1.15
N ASP A 228 4.63 -10.33 0.97
CA ASP A 228 3.55 -9.52 0.41
C ASP A 228 3.55 -9.66 -1.12
N ASN A 229 2.42 -10.09 -1.67
CA ASN A 229 2.26 -10.22 -3.12
C ASN A 229 2.11 -8.87 -3.84
N THR A 230 2.26 -7.77 -3.12
CA THR A 230 2.32 -6.42 -3.65
C THR A 230 3.56 -5.66 -3.17
N GLY A 231 4.12 -4.82 -4.04
CA GLY A 231 5.24 -3.93 -3.69
C GLY A 231 4.91 -2.47 -3.90
N ASP A 232 5.28 -1.63 -2.93
CA ASP A 232 5.33 -0.18 -3.07
C ASP A 232 6.78 0.25 -3.35
N PHE A 233 6.97 1.11 -4.35
CA PHE A 233 8.29 1.53 -4.81
C PHE A 233 8.43 3.04 -4.86
N ASN A 234 9.62 3.51 -4.51
CA ASN A 234 10.08 4.86 -4.80
C ASN A 234 11.19 4.86 -5.84
N LEU A 235 11.25 5.96 -6.60
CA LEU A 235 12.27 6.18 -7.59
C LEU A 235 12.72 7.63 -7.54
N SER A 236 14.02 7.86 -7.43
CA SER A 236 14.58 9.21 -7.61
C SER A 236 14.62 9.56 -9.10
N CYS A 237 14.14 10.75 -9.44
CA CYS A 237 13.99 11.21 -10.82
C CYS A 237 14.29 12.71 -10.96
N SER A 238 14.64 13.13 -12.19
CA SER A 238 14.86 14.54 -12.54
C SER A 238 14.84 14.69 -14.07
N PRO A 239 14.31 15.80 -14.63
CA PRO A 239 13.64 16.92 -13.95
C PRO A 239 12.21 16.58 -13.45
N ASN A 240 11.63 17.48 -12.66
CA ASN A 240 10.23 17.38 -12.27
C ASN A 240 9.32 17.63 -13.47
N GLY A 241 8.18 16.94 -13.50
CA GLY A 241 7.18 17.05 -14.56
C GLY A 241 7.25 15.93 -15.60
N ASP A 242 8.37 15.23 -15.68
CA ASP A 242 8.49 14.05 -16.55
C ASP A 242 7.61 12.90 -16.07
N THR A 243 7.19 12.06 -17.01
CA THR A 243 6.46 10.83 -16.73
C THR A 243 7.43 9.68 -16.55
N ILE A 244 7.38 9.02 -15.40
CA ILE A 244 8.09 7.79 -15.12
C ILE A 244 7.18 6.60 -15.42
N THR A 245 7.68 5.63 -16.18
CA THR A 245 7.01 4.35 -16.41
C THR A 245 7.77 3.25 -15.70
N LEU A 246 7.10 2.55 -14.77
CA LEU A 246 7.63 1.39 -14.08
C LEU A 246 7.36 0.13 -14.93
N TYR A 247 8.34 -0.76 -14.97
CA TYR A 247 8.27 -2.04 -15.65
C TYR A 247 8.47 -3.16 -14.64
N LEU A 248 7.54 -4.11 -14.64
CA LEU A 248 7.62 -5.36 -13.92
C LEU A 248 7.94 -6.48 -14.92
N ASN A 249 9.06 -7.17 -14.70
CA ASN A 249 9.49 -8.29 -15.55
C ASN A 249 9.56 -7.93 -17.05
N GLY A 250 9.97 -6.70 -17.33
CA GLY A 250 10.11 -6.15 -18.69
C GLY A 250 8.80 -5.68 -19.34
N SER A 251 7.65 -5.84 -18.68
CA SER A 251 6.36 -5.30 -19.14
C SER A 251 6.06 -3.99 -18.44
N ALA A 252 5.58 -2.99 -19.19
CA ALA A 252 5.12 -1.74 -18.58
C ALA A 252 3.92 -2.04 -17.66
N ASP A 253 3.99 -1.57 -16.43
CA ASP A 253 2.98 -1.79 -15.40
C ASP A 253 2.19 -0.51 -15.12
N SER A 254 2.90 0.54 -14.68
CA SER A 254 2.28 1.76 -14.16
C SER A 254 3.09 3.01 -14.47
N ASN A 255 2.43 4.16 -14.34
CA ASN A 255 2.96 5.48 -14.65
C ASN A 255 2.88 6.36 -13.40
N SER A 256 3.88 7.21 -13.20
CA SER A 256 3.90 8.21 -12.13
C SER A 256 4.59 9.48 -12.63
N THR A 257 4.25 10.64 -12.07
CA THR A 257 4.90 11.90 -12.46
C THR A 257 6.04 12.22 -11.50
N CYS A 258 7.21 12.57 -12.03
CA CYS A 258 8.33 13.02 -11.22
C CYS A 258 7.97 14.32 -10.50
N THR A 259 7.79 14.23 -9.18
CA THR A 259 7.35 15.34 -8.33
C THR A 259 8.32 15.51 -7.17
N ALA A 260 8.88 16.72 -7.03
CA ALA A 260 9.89 17.01 -6.02
C ALA A 260 11.08 16.02 -6.01
N GLY A 261 11.45 15.52 -7.19
CA GLY A 261 12.57 14.60 -7.40
C GLY A 261 12.26 13.13 -7.14
N VAL A 262 10.99 12.78 -6.90
CA VAL A 262 10.57 11.41 -6.59
C VAL A 262 9.33 11.03 -7.40
N ALA A 263 9.29 9.78 -7.86
CA ALA A 263 8.10 9.11 -8.34
C ALA A 263 7.76 7.93 -7.42
N THR A 264 6.48 7.79 -7.09
CA THR A 264 5.96 6.76 -6.19
C THR A 264 5.04 5.82 -6.97
N PHE A 265 5.13 4.54 -6.66
CA PHE A 265 4.32 3.46 -7.23
C PHE A 265 3.77 2.61 -6.08
N THR A 266 2.50 2.21 -6.16
CA THR A 266 1.87 1.43 -5.10
C THR A 266 1.14 0.22 -5.63
N ASN A 267 1.06 -0.83 -4.82
CA ASN A 267 0.35 -2.08 -5.10
C ASN A 267 0.79 -2.75 -6.41
N ILE A 268 2.10 -2.76 -6.70
CA ILE A 268 2.63 -3.43 -7.89
C ILE A 268 2.52 -4.95 -7.68
N PRO A 269 1.84 -5.70 -8.56
CA PRO A 269 1.50 -7.10 -8.32
C PRO A 269 2.72 -8.01 -8.56
N LEU A 270 3.36 -8.44 -7.48
CA LEU A 270 4.51 -9.35 -7.54
C LEU A 270 4.06 -10.79 -7.83
N VAL A 271 4.92 -11.58 -8.46
CA VAL A 271 4.71 -13.01 -8.71
C VAL A 271 5.77 -13.83 -7.97
N GLU A 272 5.43 -15.06 -7.60
CA GLU A 272 6.34 -15.94 -6.84
C GLU A 272 7.72 -16.07 -7.51
N GLY A 273 8.77 -15.92 -6.69
CA GLY A 273 10.17 -15.86 -7.11
C GLY A 273 10.67 -14.44 -7.39
N ASP A 274 11.72 -14.35 -8.21
CA ASP A 274 12.38 -13.08 -8.54
C ASP A 274 11.52 -12.20 -9.46
N ASN A 275 11.28 -10.96 -9.03
CA ASN A 275 10.63 -9.90 -9.79
C ASN A 275 11.64 -8.82 -10.15
N ASN A 276 11.81 -8.58 -11.46
CA ASN A 276 12.72 -7.56 -11.96
C ASN A 276 11.98 -6.24 -12.15
N ILE A 277 12.35 -5.24 -11.37
CA ILE A 277 11.76 -3.89 -11.38
C ILE A 277 12.73 -2.92 -12.05
N THR A 278 12.25 -2.22 -13.08
CA THR A 278 13.00 -1.19 -13.82
C THR A 278 12.08 -0.01 -14.14
N ALA A 279 12.65 1.13 -14.56
CA ALA A 279 11.87 2.29 -14.97
C ALA A 279 12.48 3.02 -16.17
N THR A 280 11.66 3.71 -16.95
CA THR A 280 12.07 4.74 -17.92
C THR A 280 11.45 6.08 -17.54
N GLN A 281 11.98 7.15 -18.12
CA GLN A 281 11.51 8.52 -17.94
C GLN A 281 11.22 9.14 -19.30
N THR A 282 10.06 9.76 -19.45
CA THR A 282 9.63 10.47 -20.67
C THR A 282 9.44 11.94 -20.35
N ASP A 283 10.12 12.80 -21.09
CA ASP A 283 10.00 14.26 -20.92
C ASP A 283 8.68 14.81 -21.49
N ILE A 284 8.49 16.13 -21.38
CA ILE A 284 7.29 16.81 -21.89
C ILE A 284 7.18 16.82 -23.43
N ALA A 285 8.31 16.67 -24.14
CA ALA A 285 8.34 16.60 -25.59
C ALA A 285 8.00 15.18 -26.10
N GLY A 286 8.10 14.18 -25.23
CA GLY A 286 7.88 12.78 -25.53
C GLY A 286 9.16 12.02 -25.89
N ASN A 287 10.35 12.50 -25.50
CA ASN A 287 11.57 11.70 -25.60
C ASN A 287 11.68 10.76 -24.40
N GLU A 288 11.97 9.48 -24.65
CA GLU A 288 12.09 8.45 -23.62
C GLU A 288 13.57 8.13 -23.33
N SER A 289 13.93 8.05 -22.05
CA SER A 289 15.27 7.68 -21.59
C SER A 289 15.57 6.18 -21.73
N PRO A 290 16.85 5.77 -21.61
CA PRO A 290 17.18 4.37 -21.36
C PRO A 290 16.59 3.87 -20.03
N GLN A 291 16.44 2.55 -19.90
CA GLN A 291 16.01 1.92 -18.63
C GLN A 291 17.01 2.18 -17.49
N SER A 292 16.47 2.29 -16.27
CA SER A 292 17.21 2.26 -15.01
C SER A 292 17.99 0.94 -14.83
N PRO A 293 18.93 0.87 -13.86
CA PRO A 293 19.36 -0.41 -13.32
C PRO A 293 18.18 -1.21 -12.75
N VAL A 294 18.32 -2.53 -12.70
CA VAL A 294 17.30 -3.45 -12.18
C VAL A 294 17.39 -3.55 -10.66
N LEU A 295 16.24 -3.42 -9.99
CA LEU A 295 16.01 -3.93 -8.64
C LEU A 295 15.40 -5.33 -8.75
N VAL A 296 15.92 -6.29 -8.00
CA VAL A 296 15.35 -7.65 -7.92
C VAL A 296 14.64 -7.78 -6.58
N VAL A 297 13.36 -8.10 -6.60
CA VAL A 297 12.54 -8.37 -5.41
C VAL A 297 12.14 -9.84 -5.42
N SER A 298 12.47 -10.59 -4.37
CA SER A 298 12.08 -11.98 -4.23
C SER A 298 10.76 -12.07 -3.46
N LEU A 299 9.69 -12.54 -4.13
CA LEU A 299 8.45 -12.92 -3.46
C LEU A 299 8.52 -14.39 -3.08
N ASP A 300 8.37 -14.70 -1.80
CA ASP A 300 8.17 -16.06 -1.31
C ASP A 300 6.93 -16.09 -0.42
N THR A 301 5.89 -16.78 -0.87
CA THR A 301 4.64 -16.96 -0.12
C THR A 301 4.49 -18.37 0.46
N THR A 302 5.56 -19.17 0.41
CA THR A 302 5.53 -20.58 0.77
C THR A 302 5.83 -20.76 2.25
N ASP A 303 4.87 -21.26 3.00
CA ASP A 303 5.10 -21.62 4.40
C ASP A 303 6.22 -22.67 4.56
N PRO A 304 7.15 -22.50 5.51
CA PRO A 304 8.13 -23.52 5.83
C PRO A 304 7.48 -24.76 6.46
N ILE A 305 8.19 -25.89 6.40
CA ILE A 305 7.74 -27.14 7.03
C ILE A 305 7.84 -27.01 8.56
N ALA A 306 6.91 -27.62 9.29
CA ALA A 306 6.97 -27.69 10.76
C ALA A 306 8.25 -28.39 11.25
N PRO A 307 8.73 -28.08 12.47
CA PRO A 307 9.76 -28.88 13.11
C PRO A 307 9.41 -30.36 13.16
N THR A 308 10.39 -31.23 12.86
CA THR A 308 10.18 -32.68 12.74
C THR A 308 9.65 -33.25 14.05
N THR A 309 10.26 -32.85 15.16
CA THR A 309 9.81 -33.14 16.52
C THR A 309 10.19 -31.98 17.43
N THR A 310 9.35 -31.74 18.42
CA THR A 310 9.70 -30.98 19.62
C THR A 310 9.51 -31.94 20.78
N THR A 311 10.47 -31.99 21.69
CA THR A 311 10.45 -32.98 22.78
C THR A 311 10.97 -32.37 24.06
N ILE A 312 10.16 -32.37 25.11
CA ILE A 312 10.55 -32.00 26.46
C ILE A 312 11.48 -33.10 27.00
N ASN A 313 12.57 -32.70 27.63
CA ASN A 313 13.46 -33.64 28.28
C ASN A 313 12.96 -33.96 29.69
N ASP A 314 12.09 -34.97 29.79
CA ASP A 314 11.49 -35.49 31.02
C ASP A 314 11.91 -36.93 31.33
N GLY A 315 13.08 -37.35 30.85
CA GLY A 315 13.54 -38.74 31.04
C GLY A 315 12.76 -39.79 30.24
N GLY A 316 11.75 -39.38 29.47
CA GLY A 316 10.98 -40.24 28.55
C GLY A 316 9.78 -40.92 29.18
N ASP A 317 9.33 -40.48 30.35
CA ASP A 317 8.14 -40.99 31.02
C ASP A 317 6.92 -40.05 30.94
N ASN A 318 7.06 -38.91 30.26
CA ASN A 318 6.05 -37.85 30.13
C ASN A 318 5.71 -37.15 31.47
N ILE A 319 6.59 -37.25 32.47
CA ILE A 319 6.40 -36.63 33.78
C ILE A 319 7.67 -35.87 34.20
N LEU A 320 7.51 -34.62 34.59
CA LEU A 320 8.56 -33.84 35.24
C LEU A 320 8.36 -33.90 36.76
N ASN A 321 9.27 -34.58 37.45
CA ASN A 321 9.28 -34.71 38.90
C ASN A 321 9.97 -33.52 39.58
N ALA A 322 9.91 -33.46 40.91
CA ALA A 322 10.50 -32.39 41.70
C ALA A 322 12.01 -32.20 41.46
N THR A 323 12.74 -33.28 41.17
CA THR A 323 14.19 -33.23 40.91
C THR A 323 14.48 -32.64 39.53
N GLU A 324 13.73 -33.03 38.51
CA GLU A 324 13.87 -32.50 37.15
C GLU A 324 13.46 -31.03 37.08
N ILE A 325 12.34 -30.66 37.71
CA ILE A 325 11.85 -29.27 37.75
C ILE A 325 12.85 -28.36 38.48
N ALA A 326 13.48 -28.85 39.55
CA ALA A 326 14.52 -28.10 40.26
C ALA A 326 15.82 -27.95 39.46
N GLY A 327 16.01 -28.80 38.44
CA GLY A 327 17.11 -28.75 37.49
C GLY A 327 16.87 -27.73 36.36
N VAL A 328 17.55 -27.95 35.24
CA VAL A 328 17.33 -27.18 34.01
C VAL A 328 16.51 -28.04 33.06
N VAL A 329 15.22 -27.73 32.94
CA VAL A 329 14.35 -28.40 31.97
C VAL A 329 14.61 -27.82 30.59
N THR A 330 14.73 -28.70 29.60
CA THR A 330 15.06 -28.35 28.21
C THR A 330 14.08 -28.99 27.26
N ALA A 331 13.92 -28.40 26.08
CA ALA A 331 13.26 -29.01 24.94
C ALA A 331 14.27 -29.15 23.80
N THR A 332 14.22 -30.29 23.11
CA THR A 332 14.97 -30.53 21.87
C THR A 332 14.03 -30.34 20.69
N VAL A 333 14.36 -29.41 19.79
CA VAL A 333 13.64 -29.20 18.54
C VAL A 333 14.47 -29.77 17.39
N VAL A 334 13.94 -30.76 16.68
CA VAL A 334 14.56 -31.33 15.48
C VAL A 334 14.10 -30.54 14.27
N LEU A 335 15.05 -29.94 13.57
CA LEU A 335 14.79 -29.06 12.44
C LEU A 335 14.33 -29.87 11.22
N PRO A 336 13.43 -29.33 10.37
CA PRO A 336 13.05 -29.95 9.11
C PRO A 336 14.12 -29.72 8.03
N ALA A 337 14.00 -30.44 6.92
CA ALA A 337 14.80 -30.17 5.73
C ALA A 337 14.30 -28.90 5.00
N GLY A 338 15.16 -28.29 4.18
CA GLY A 338 14.80 -27.15 3.34
C GLY A 338 15.07 -25.78 3.96
N LEU A 339 15.50 -25.74 5.22
CA LEU A 339 15.87 -24.50 5.90
C LEU A 339 17.10 -23.83 5.28
N VAL A 340 17.12 -22.51 5.35
CA VAL A 340 18.25 -21.66 4.99
C VAL A 340 18.72 -20.84 6.19
N ALA A 341 19.99 -20.46 6.20
CA ALA A 341 20.51 -19.62 7.27
C ALA A 341 19.81 -18.24 7.21
N GLY A 342 19.25 -17.80 8.34
CA GLY A 342 18.37 -16.63 8.40
C GLY A 342 16.96 -16.98 8.86
N ASP A 343 16.49 -18.21 8.61
CA ASP A 343 15.21 -18.69 9.14
C ASP A 343 15.16 -18.57 10.67
N ILE A 344 13.98 -18.36 11.22
CA ILE A 344 13.77 -18.14 12.65
C ILE A 344 13.04 -19.36 13.24
N LEU A 345 13.63 -19.98 14.25
CA LEU A 345 12.94 -20.91 15.14
C LEU A 345 12.21 -20.12 16.22
N ASN A 346 10.89 -20.15 16.16
CA ASN A 346 10.01 -19.59 17.18
C ASN A 346 9.64 -20.68 18.18
N PHE A 347 9.81 -20.41 19.48
CA PHE A 347 9.52 -21.37 20.54
C PHE A 347 8.75 -20.68 21.67
N ASP A 348 7.55 -21.21 21.92
CA ASP A 348 6.67 -20.90 23.03
C ASP A 348 6.86 -22.00 24.09
N SER A 349 7.38 -21.62 25.25
CA SER A 349 7.81 -22.56 26.29
C SER A 349 6.69 -22.99 27.24
N ASN A 350 5.52 -22.38 27.16
CA ASN A 350 4.39 -22.64 28.08
C ASN A 350 3.01 -22.69 27.38
N ASN A 351 2.97 -22.51 26.06
CA ASN A 351 1.78 -22.43 25.23
C ASN A 351 0.81 -21.31 25.65
N ASP A 352 1.35 -20.14 26.01
CA ASP A 352 0.55 -18.93 26.33
C ASP A 352 0.20 -18.08 25.10
N GLY A 353 0.72 -18.46 23.92
CA GLY A 353 0.52 -17.74 22.67
C GLY A 353 1.62 -16.72 22.36
N THR A 354 2.67 -16.66 23.19
CA THR A 354 3.84 -15.80 22.99
C THR A 354 5.09 -16.65 22.79
N TYR A 355 5.88 -16.31 21.77
CA TYR A 355 7.20 -16.92 21.62
C TYR A 355 8.19 -16.32 22.62
N ASP A 356 8.63 -17.14 23.58
CA ASP A 356 9.68 -16.78 24.53
C ASP A 356 11.06 -16.67 23.87
N ILE A 357 11.27 -17.46 22.82
CA ILE A 357 12.54 -17.53 22.09
C ILE A 357 12.26 -17.44 20.60
N ASN A 358 12.89 -16.45 19.95
CA ASN A 358 12.97 -16.33 18.50
C ASN A 358 14.44 -16.41 18.12
N ARG A 359 14.88 -17.59 17.66
CA ARG A 359 16.28 -17.86 17.33
C ARG A 359 16.48 -17.86 15.82
N THR A 360 17.25 -16.90 15.32
CA THR A 360 17.78 -16.95 13.95
C THR A 360 18.74 -18.13 13.80
N LEU A 361 18.44 -19.02 12.86
CA LEU A 361 19.19 -20.24 12.59
C LEU A 361 20.42 -19.93 11.77
N SER A 362 21.57 -20.36 12.29
CA SER A 362 22.83 -20.31 11.54
C SER A 362 23.00 -21.56 10.67
N ALA A 363 23.93 -21.51 9.71
CA ALA A 363 24.31 -22.68 8.94
C ALA A 363 24.81 -23.85 9.83
N ALA A 364 25.40 -23.54 10.99
CA ALA A 364 25.84 -24.55 11.95
C ALA A 364 24.64 -25.24 12.62
N ASP A 365 23.57 -24.51 12.93
CA ASP A 365 22.36 -25.05 13.54
C ASP A 365 21.63 -25.98 12.58
N ILE A 366 21.49 -25.55 11.32
CA ILE A 366 20.88 -26.35 10.25
C ILE A 366 21.70 -27.63 10.02
N THR A 367 23.04 -27.55 10.06
CA THR A 367 23.90 -28.72 9.92
C THR A 367 23.79 -29.67 11.13
N ALA A 368 23.60 -29.13 12.34
CA ALA A 368 23.39 -29.93 13.55
C ALA A 368 22.03 -30.64 13.55
N ASN A 369 21.05 -30.14 12.78
CA ASN A 369 19.69 -30.67 12.63
C ASN A 369 18.84 -30.65 13.91
N GLU A 370 19.37 -30.11 15.01
CA GLU A 370 18.66 -30.00 16.27
C GLU A 370 19.08 -28.74 17.04
N VAL A 371 18.14 -28.22 17.83
CA VAL A 371 18.33 -27.06 18.69
C VAL A 371 17.81 -27.40 20.08
N ASN A 372 18.70 -27.30 21.08
CA ASN A 372 18.33 -27.44 22.48
C ASN A 372 17.98 -26.07 23.07
N LEU A 373 16.80 -25.97 23.70
CA LEU A 373 16.26 -24.76 24.30
C LEU A 373 15.96 -24.98 25.77
N THR A 374 16.20 -23.98 26.60
CA THR A 374 15.83 -24.02 28.03
C THR A 374 14.40 -23.53 28.21
N ILE A 375 13.61 -24.23 29.01
CA ILE A 375 12.26 -23.82 29.41
C ILE A 375 12.37 -23.00 30.69
N SER A 376 11.89 -21.76 30.66
CA SER A 376 12.06 -20.79 31.75
C SER A 376 10.86 -20.69 32.69
N SER A 377 9.67 -21.12 32.24
CA SER A 377 8.43 -21.08 33.00
C SER A 377 7.81 -22.47 33.07
N ILE A 378 7.93 -23.12 34.23
CA ILE A 378 7.43 -24.47 34.46
C ILE A 378 6.31 -24.38 35.51
N PRO A 379 5.11 -24.93 35.25
CA PRO A 379 4.05 -25.01 36.25
C PRO A 379 4.50 -25.90 37.42
N THR A 380 4.09 -25.57 38.65
CA THR A 380 4.46 -26.37 39.83
C THR A 380 3.84 -27.76 39.79
N ASP A 381 2.54 -27.84 39.47
CA ASP A 381 1.85 -29.09 39.18
C ASP A 381 0.85 -28.85 38.03
N GLY A 382 0.64 -29.84 37.17
CA GLY A 382 -0.25 -29.72 36.01
C GLY A 382 0.39 -30.18 34.70
N THR A 383 0.12 -29.46 33.61
CA THR A 383 0.64 -29.78 32.28
C THR A 383 1.50 -28.65 31.77
N LEU A 384 2.74 -28.97 31.42
CA LEU A 384 3.61 -28.11 30.62
C LEU A 384 3.43 -28.49 29.16
N THR A 385 3.12 -27.52 28.31
CA THR A 385 3.09 -27.71 26.85
C THR A 385 4.06 -26.74 26.21
N VAL A 386 4.90 -27.23 25.31
CA VAL A 386 5.80 -26.42 24.50
C VAL A 386 5.37 -26.47 23.05
N VAL A 387 5.55 -25.37 22.33
CA VAL A 387 5.18 -25.25 20.91
C VAL A 387 6.33 -24.59 20.15
N SER A 388 6.61 -25.09 18.97
CA SER A 388 7.63 -24.54 18.08
C SER A 388 7.12 -24.40 16.65
N ALA A 389 7.52 -23.35 15.95
CA ALA A 389 7.30 -23.14 14.53
C ALA A 389 8.55 -22.57 13.88
N ILE A 390 8.62 -22.64 12.55
CA ILE A 390 9.66 -21.97 11.77
C ILE A 390 9.03 -20.77 11.05
N THR A 391 9.71 -19.63 11.05
CA THR A 391 9.47 -18.53 10.13
C THR A 391 10.63 -18.47 9.14
N ASP A 392 10.36 -18.45 7.84
CA ASP A 392 11.42 -18.32 6.83
C ASP A 392 11.94 -16.87 6.74
N ILE A 393 12.94 -16.64 5.87
CA ILE A 393 13.50 -15.30 5.66
C ILE A 393 12.52 -14.28 5.08
N ALA A 394 11.50 -14.73 4.34
CA ALA A 394 10.45 -13.91 3.74
C ALA A 394 9.31 -13.60 4.73
N GLY A 395 9.35 -14.18 5.93
CA GLY A 395 8.39 -13.92 7.00
C GLY A 395 7.21 -14.90 7.02
N ASN A 396 7.17 -15.94 6.18
CA ASN A 396 6.12 -16.96 6.24
C ASN A 396 6.33 -17.85 7.46
N THR A 397 5.27 -18.13 8.19
CA THR A 397 5.35 -18.95 9.41
C THR A 397 4.63 -20.26 9.19
N GLY A 398 5.39 -21.34 9.27
CA GLY A 398 4.91 -22.69 9.03
C GLY A 398 4.05 -23.26 10.17
N PRO A 399 3.53 -24.49 9.98
CA PRO A 399 2.78 -25.18 11.02
C PRO A 399 3.65 -25.47 12.26
N THR A 400 2.98 -25.72 13.38
CA THR A 400 3.65 -25.97 14.66
C THR A 400 3.97 -27.45 14.89
N SER A 401 4.99 -27.69 15.70
CA SER A 401 5.27 -28.95 16.41
C SER A 401 5.17 -28.70 17.91
N ASN A 402 4.69 -29.66 18.69
CA ASN A 402 4.49 -29.49 20.13
C ASN A 402 4.79 -30.77 20.90
N ASP A 403 4.99 -30.60 22.19
CA ASP A 403 5.06 -31.69 23.16
C ASP A 403 4.49 -31.25 24.50
N SER A 404 4.10 -32.21 25.33
CA SER A 404 3.58 -31.94 26.66
C SER A 404 4.04 -32.95 27.68
N SER A 405 4.38 -32.47 28.87
CA SER A 405 4.77 -33.28 30.01
C SER A 405 3.92 -32.90 31.22
N THR A 406 3.53 -33.86 32.05
CA THR A 406 2.85 -33.55 33.31
C THR A 406 3.88 -33.17 34.37
N THR A 407 3.75 -32.00 34.96
CA THR A 407 4.59 -31.59 36.08
C THR A 407 3.96 -32.09 37.38
N ASP A 408 4.73 -32.81 38.18
CA ASP A 408 4.36 -33.23 39.53
C ASP A 408 5.56 -33.00 40.45
N SER A 409 5.54 -31.88 41.15
CA SER A 409 6.61 -31.50 42.07
C SER A 409 6.35 -31.91 43.52
N THR A 410 5.25 -32.63 43.78
CA THR A 410 4.72 -32.79 45.13
C THR A 410 4.92 -34.22 45.64
N PRO A 411 5.87 -34.46 46.56
CA PRO A 411 6.04 -35.79 47.15
C PRO A 411 4.80 -36.24 47.92
N PRO A 412 4.54 -37.56 47.98
CA PRO A 412 3.49 -38.09 48.84
C PRO A 412 3.83 -37.85 50.31
N VAL A 413 2.81 -37.93 51.16
CA VAL A 413 3.00 -37.83 52.61
C VAL A 413 3.75 -39.06 53.11
N ALA A 414 4.57 -38.90 54.17
CA ALA A 414 5.23 -40.04 54.80
C ALA A 414 4.20 -41.13 55.19
N PRO A 415 4.48 -42.41 54.92
CA PRO A 415 3.59 -43.48 55.34
C PRO A 415 3.52 -43.57 56.87
N ALA A 416 2.50 -44.28 57.37
CA ALA A 416 2.39 -44.56 58.79
C ALA A 416 3.58 -45.39 59.30
N THR A 417 3.79 -45.38 60.61
CA THR A 417 4.77 -46.26 61.27
C THR A 417 4.51 -47.72 60.85
N PRO A 418 5.54 -48.48 60.46
CA PRO A 418 5.42 -49.92 60.28
C PRO A 418 4.85 -50.61 61.51
N ASP A 419 4.10 -51.68 61.28
CA ASP A 419 3.49 -52.52 62.31
C ASP A 419 3.93 -53.98 62.10
N LEU A 420 4.48 -54.59 63.15
CA LEU A 420 4.85 -56.01 63.13
C LEU A 420 3.58 -56.84 63.29
N LEU A 421 3.32 -57.78 62.38
CA LEU A 421 2.09 -58.59 62.48
C LEU A 421 2.10 -59.44 63.76
N ASP A 422 0.93 -59.60 64.40
CA ASP A 422 0.74 -60.41 65.63
C ASP A 422 1.33 -61.84 65.53
N VAL A 423 1.35 -62.42 64.33
CA VAL A 423 1.89 -63.77 64.10
C VAL A 423 3.43 -63.83 64.15
N ASN A 424 4.09 -62.68 64.02
CA ASN A 424 5.53 -62.50 64.11
C ASN A 424 5.97 -61.86 65.43
N ASP A 425 5.09 -61.20 66.18
CA ASP A 425 5.40 -60.65 67.52
C ASP A 425 5.39 -61.77 68.59
N THR A 426 6.38 -62.65 68.51
CA THR A 426 6.47 -63.87 69.31
C THR A 426 7.21 -63.64 70.62
N GLY A 427 6.58 -62.84 71.48
CA GLY A 427 7.03 -62.53 72.82
C GLY A 427 6.06 -62.98 73.90
N SER A 428 6.12 -62.32 75.06
CA SER A 428 5.13 -62.52 76.14
C SER A 428 3.81 -61.79 75.85
N LEU A 429 3.83 -60.82 74.93
CA LEU A 429 2.69 -60.10 74.38
C LEU A 429 2.82 -60.10 72.85
N ASN A 430 1.70 -60.03 72.13
CA ASN A 430 1.67 -59.86 70.67
C ASN A 430 1.51 -58.38 70.27
N THR A 431 1.98 -57.48 71.14
CA THR A 431 1.88 -56.02 70.97
C THR A 431 3.10 -55.30 71.54
N ASP A 432 4.18 -56.02 71.87
CA ASP A 432 5.39 -55.44 72.49
C ASP A 432 6.56 -55.33 71.52
N ASN A 433 6.41 -55.81 70.28
CA ASN A 433 7.43 -55.82 69.22
C ASN A 433 8.71 -56.59 69.62
N ILE A 434 8.55 -57.64 70.44
CA ILE A 434 9.63 -58.54 70.84
C ILE A 434 9.35 -59.90 70.22
N THR A 435 10.30 -60.37 69.40
CA THR A 435 10.13 -61.61 68.64
C THR A 435 11.32 -62.54 68.82
N ASN A 436 11.08 -63.83 68.69
CA ASN A 436 12.13 -64.84 68.50
C ASN A 436 12.16 -65.38 67.05
N HIS A 437 11.33 -64.82 66.16
CA HIS A 437 11.36 -65.13 64.74
C HIS A 437 12.45 -64.31 64.07
N SER A 438 13.40 -64.99 63.41
CA SER A 438 14.48 -64.34 62.64
C SER A 438 13.98 -63.56 61.40
N ALA A 439 12.68 -63.53 61.15
CA ALA A 439 12.06 -62.75 60.09
C ALA A 439 10.71 -62.19 60.53
N GLY A 440 10.46 -60.91 60.21
CA GLY A 440 9.21 -60.21 60.51
C GLY A 440 8.36 -59.98 59.26
N ASP A 441 7.05 -60.14 59.39
CA ASP A 441 6.08 -59.63 58.41
C ASP A 441 5.55 -58.30 58.93
N PHE A 442 5.46 -57.31 58.05
CA PHE A 442 5.06 -55.94 58.40
C PHE A 442 3.91 -55.47 57.52
N ASN A 443 3.03 -54.65 58.10
CA ASN A 443 2.11 -53.82 57.34
C ASN A 443 2.29 -52.35 57.72
N LEU A 444 1.84 -51.45 56.85
CA LEU A 444 1.73 -50.03 57.17
C LEU A 444 0.64 -49.37 56.33
N SER A 445 0.02 -48.35 56.89
CA SER A 445 -0.95 -47.51 56.16
C SER A 445 -0.22 -46.53 55.24
N CYS A 446 -0.71 -46.39 54.02
CA CYS A 446 -0.10 -45.56 52.98
C CYS A 446 -1.18 -44.88 52.12
N SER A 447 -0.85 -43.77 51.47
CA SER A 447 -1.76 -43.04 50.58
C SER A 447 -0.99 -42.06 49.70
N PRO A 448 -1.33 -41.93 48.41
CA PRO A 448 -2.40 -42.62 47.69
C PRO A 448 -2.09 -44.09 47.33
N ASN A 449 -3.08 -44.78 46.78
CA ASN A 449 -2.89 -46.11 46.19
C ASN A 449 -2.11 -46.00 44.88
N GLY A 450 -1.27 -46.98 44.58
CA GLY A 450 -0.45 -47.03 43.36
C GLY A 450 1.01 -46.64 43.59
N ASP A 451 1.27 -45.83 44.60
CA ASP A 451 2.63 -45.47 45.03
C ASP A 451 3.45 -46.69 45.45
N THR A 452 4.76 -46.60 45.23
CA THR A 452 5.72 -47.60 45.70
C THR A 452 6.18 -47.27 47.11
N VAL A 453 5.96 -48.18 48.06
CA VAL A 453 6.46 -48.08 49.43
C VAL A 453 7.74 -48.91 49.56
N THR A 454 8.83 -48.27 49.98
CA THR A 454 10.13 -48.91 50.24
C THR A 454 10.31 -49.06 51.76
N LEU A 455 10.57 -50.27 52.25
CA LEU A 455 10.89 -50.56 53.64
C LEU A 455 12.41 -50.52 53.84
N TYR A 456 12.85 -49.92 54.95
CA TYR A 456 14.24 -49.84 55.36
C TYR A 456 14.44 -50.59 56.68
N LEU A 457 15.46 -51.45 56.71
CA LEU A 457 15.95 -52.11 57.90
C LEU A 457 17.30 -51.50 58.27
N ASN A 458 17.39 -50.91 59.47
CA ASN A 458 18.62 -50.30 59.98
C ASN A 458 19.27 -49.34 58.96
N THR A 459 18.46 -48.52 58.29
CA THR A 459 18.81 -47.56 57.21
C THR A 459 19.09 -48.14 55.82
N LEU A 460 19.14 -49.46 55.65
CA LEU A 460 19.30 -50.10 54.35
C LEU A 460 17.93 -50.40 53.74
N ALA A 461 17.72 -49.98 52.49
CA ALA A 461 16.53 -50.37 51.74
C ALA A 461 16.52 -51.90 51.58
N ASP A 462 15.43 -52.53 52.00
CA ASP A 462 15.32 -53.99 52.01
C ASP A 462 14.35 -54.47 50.92
N SER A 463 13.11 -53.98 50.95
CA SER A 463 12.00 -54.51 50.15
C SER A 463 11.04 -53.41 49.68
N ASN A 464 10.41 -53.62 48.51
CA ASN A 464 9.39 -52.72 47.95
C ASN A 464 8.02 -53.40 47.92
N SER A 465 6.97 -52.64 48.17
CA SER A 465 5.57 -53.04 48.01
C SER A 465 4.77 -51.90 47.39
N THR A 466 3.69 -52.19 46.66
CA THR A 466 2.77 -51.16 46.16
C THR A 466 1.71 -50.86 47.22
N CYS A 467 1.39 -49.59 47.43
CA CYS A 467 0.26 -49.19 48.26
C CYS A 467 -1.05 -49.62 47.61
N THR A 468 -1.74 -50.60 48.21
CA THR A 468 -2.99 -51.16 47.67
C THR A 468 -4.07 -51.12 48.72
N ALA A 469 -5.22 -50.51 48.39
CA ALA A 469 -6.32 -50.32 49.33
C ALA A 469 -5.90 -49.65 50.66
N GLY A 470 -4.92 -48.74 50.60
CA GLY A 470 -4.41 -47.97 51.73
C GLY A 470 -3.37 -48.70 52.58
N VAL A 471 -2.89 -49.88 52.17
CA VAL A 471 -1.94 -50.69 52.93
C VAL A 471 -0.81 -51.19 52.03
N ALA A 472 0.42 -51.16 52.55
CA ALA A 472 1.56 -51.87 51.98
C ALA A 472 1.97 -53.01 52.92
N THR A 473 2.31 -54.17 52.34
CA THR A 473 2.63 -55.39 53.10
C THR A 473 3.99 -55.92 52.70
N PHE A 474 4.78 -56.29 53.70
CA PHE A 474 6.13 -56.80 53.56
C PHE A 474 6.23 -58.13 54.29
N THR A 475 6.87 -59.12 53.68
CA THR A 475 6.96 -60.46 54.25
C THR A 475 8.40 -60.92 54.34
N ALA A 476 8.69 -61.71 55.37
CA ALA A 476 9.98 -62.35 55.61
C ALA A 476 11.18 -61.37 55.66
N ILE A 477 11.01 -60.21 56.27
CA ILE A 477 12.08 -59.21 56.43
C ILE A 477 13.11 -59.73 57.46
N PRO A 478 14.39 -59.87 57.09
CA PRO A 478 15.38 -60.57 57.90
C PRO A 478 15.82 -59.73 59.10
N LEU A 479 15.50 -60.17 60.32
CA LEU A 479 15.87 -59.46 61.55
C LEU A 479 17.25 -59.92 62.05
N VAL A 480 17.99 -59.03 62.70
CA VAL A 480 19.26 -59.35 63.40
C VAL A 480 19.07 -59.29 64.90
N GLU A 481 19.86 -60.06 65.65
CA GLU A 481 19.75 -60.14 67.12
C GLU A 481 19.90 -58.74 67.76
N GLY A 482 19.01 -58.43 68.71
CA GLY A 482 18.88 -57.10 69.30
C GLY A 482 17.86 -56.21 68.59
N ASP A 483 18.03 -54.89 68.72
CA ASP A 483 17.08 -53.90 68.22
C ASP A 483 17.24 -53.67 66.71
N ASN A 484 16.12 -53.79 65.99
CA ASN A 484 16.01 -53.54 64.55
C ASN A 484 15.14 -52.30 64.34
N ASN A 485 15.69 -51.28 63.68
CA ASN A 485 14.96 -50.07 63.33
C ASN A 485 14.29 -50.23 61.97
N ILE A 486 12.96 -50.22 61.95
CA ILE A 486 12.15 -50.36 60.75
C ILE A 486 11.52 -49.00 60.41
N THR A 487 11.79 -48.50 59.21
CA THR A 487 11.16 -47.29 58.66
C THR A 487 10.70 -47.54 57.23
N ALA A 488 9.87 -46.66 56.68
CA ALA A 488 9.43 -46.73 55.29
C ALA A 488 9.41 -45.34 54.63
N THR A 489 9.56 -45.29 53.31
CA THR A 489 9.23 -44.13 52.47
C THR A 489 8.21 -44.55 51.42
N GLN A 490 7.46 -43.59 50.91
CA GLN A 490 6.56 -43.77 49.77
C GLN A 490 7.06 -42.93 48.59
N THR A 491 6.96 -43.47 47.38
CA THR A 491 7.34 -42.80 46.13
C THR A 491 6.13 -42.81 45.20
N ASP A 492 5.72 -41.64 44.73
CA ASP A 492 4.59 -41.49 43.81
C ASP A 492 4.93 -41.96 42.38
N ILE A 493 4.00 -41.78 41.45
CA ILE A 493 4.18 -42.19 40.05
C ILE A 493 5.20 -41.31 39.30
N ALA A 494 5.40 -40.07 39.74
CA ALA A 494 6.40 -39.15 39.20
C ALA A 494 7.82 -39.47 39.71
N GLY A 495 7.94 -40.28 40.77
CA GLY A 495 9.22 -40.60 41.39
C GLY A 495 9.58 -39.68 42.56
N ASN A 496 8.68 -38.80 42.99
CA ASN A 496 8.91 -37.98 44.19
C ASN A 496 8.80 -38.86 45.44
N GLN A 497 9.80 -38.77 46.32
CA GLN A 497 9.86 -39.57 47.55
C GLN A 497 9.41 -38.77 48.78
N SER A 498 8.53 -39.36 49.58
CA SER A 498 8.10 -38.84 50.88
C SER A 498 9.25 -38.74 51.88
N PRO A 499 9.09 -37.97 52.97
CA PRO A 499 9.90 -38.19 54.18
C PRO A 499 9.78 -39.62 54.71
N GLN A 500 10.74 -40.05 55.53
CA GLN A 500 10.64 -41.34 56.23
C GLN A 500 9.49 -41.34 57.24
N SER A 501 8.82 -42.49 57.38
CA SER A 501 7.88 -42.78 58.45
C SER A 501 8.55 -42.64 59.83
N PRO A 502 7.77 -42.53 60.92
CA PRO A 502 8.30 -42.80 62.25
C PRO A 502 8.91 -44.21 62.33
N VAL A 503 9.87 -44.38 63.23
CA VAL A 503 10.58 -45.66 63.44
C VAL A 503 9.76 -46.61 64.31
N LEU A 504 9.63 -47.86 63.86
CA LEU A 504 9.28 -49.01 64.69
C LEU A 504 10.58 -49.68 65.16
N VAL A 505 10.70 -49.97 66.45
CA VAL A 505 11.82 -50.76 66.98
C VAL A 505 11.31 -52.16 67.27
N VAL A 506 11.91 -53.17 66.64
CA VAL A 506 11.63 -54.59 66.87
C VAL A 506 12.86 -55.24 67.51
N SER A 507 12.70 -55.81 68.70
CA SER A 507 13.78 -56.52 69.38
C SER A 507 13.71 -58.01 69.05
N LEU A 508 14.73 -58.51 68.35
CA LEU A 508 14.91 -59.95 68.14
C LEU A 508 15.71 -60.53 69.32
N ASP A 509 15.11 -61.48 70.02
CA ASP A 509 15.78 -62.28 71.04
C ASP A 509 15.61 -63.77 70.72
N THR A 510 16.65 -64.38 70.17
CA THR A 510 16.70 -65.82 69.91
C THR A 510 17.46 -66.59 70.99
N THR A 511 17.90 -65.89 72.05
CA THR A 511 18.77 -66.46 73.07
C THR A 511 17.95 -67.18 74.14
N ASP A 512 18.15 -68.49 74.26
CA ASP A 512 17.54 -69.26 75.35
C ASP A 512 17.98 -68.71 76.72
N PRO A 513 17.07 -68.63 77.71
CA PRO A 513 17.43 -68.19 79.05
C PRO A 513 18.49 -69.13 79.65
N ILE A 514 19.59 -68.55 80.16
CA ILE A 514 20.65 -69.31 80.83
C ILE A 514 20.04 -69.98 82.07
N ALA A 515 20.02 -71.31 82.09
CA ALA A 515 19.58 -72.07 83.25
C ALA A 515 20.44 -71.71 84.47
N THR A 516 19.84 -71.13 85.51
CA THR A 516 20.53 -70.90 86.77
C THR A 516 20.80 -72.24 87.43
N THR A 517 22.07 -72.56 87.63
CA THR A 517 22.45 -73.67 88.51
C THR A 517 22.23 -73.22 89.96
N SER A 518 21.00 -73.44 90.44
CA SER A 518 20.52 -73.51 91.84
C SER A 518 20.79 -72.33 92.79
#